data_AF-A0A7C4E4Z7-F1
#
_entry.id   AF-A0A7C4E4Z7-F1
#
_cell.length_a   1.000
_cell.length_b   1.000
_cell.length_c   1.000
_cell.angle_alpha   90.00
_cell.angle_beta   90.00
_cell.angle_gamma   90.00
#
_symmetry.space_group_name_H-M   'P 1'
#
loop_
_entity.id
_entity.type
_entity.pdbx_description
1 polymer ?
#
loop_
_entity_poly.entity_id
_entity_poly.type
_entity_poly.pdbx_seq_one_letter_code
_entity_poly.pdbx_strand_id
1 'polypeptide(L)' 'MNTLEIANKLVELCRQGRDEEARVLYADHAVSVEPIVLPGIDREAKGLAA' A
#
# COMPACT_ATOMS: atom_id res chain seq x y z
N MET A 1 -9.38 13.73 -1.38
CA MET A 1 -9.75 12.75 -0.35
C MET A 1 -8.87 13.00 0.87
N ASN A 2 -9.41 12.83 2.06
CA ASN A 2 -8.65 12.81 3.30
C ASN A 2 -8.12 11.38 3.59
N THR A 3 -7.30 11.24 4.63
CA THR A 3 -6.68 9.95 5.00
C THR A 3 -7.70 8.84 5.24
N LEU A 4 -8.81 9.14 5.93
CA LEU A 4 -9.83 8.14 6.24
C LEU A 4 -10.57 7.67 4.99
N GLU A 5 -10.89 8.60 4.08
CA GLU A 5 -11.52 8.28 2.80
C GLU A 5 -10.61 7.41 1.93
N ILE A 6 -9.30 7.70 1.90
CA ILE A 6 -8.31 6.89 1.17
C ILE A 6 -8.22 5.48 1.76
N ALA A 7 -8.11 5.37 3.08
CA ALA A 7 -8.02 4.08 3.77
C ALA A 7 -9.26 3.21 3.52
N ASN A 8 -10.47 3.78 3.64
CA ASN A 8 -11.71 3.05 3.39
C ASN A 8 -11.80 2.57 1.93
N LYS A 9 -11.43 3.42 0.97
CA LYS A 9 -11.47 3.03 -0.44
C LYS A 9 -10.43 1.96 -0.79
N LEU A 10 -9.24 2.05 -0.20
CA LEU A 10 -8.19 1.05 -0.35
C LEU A 10 -8.66 -0.32 0.17
N VAL A 11 -9.21 -0.37 1.38
CA VAL A 11 -9.74 -1.61 1.97
C VAL A 11 -10.84 -2.23 1.10
N GLU A 12 -11.76 -1.41 0.57
CA GLU A 12 -12.84 -1.91 -0.30
C GLU A 12 -12.30 -2.57 -1.58
N LEU A 13 -11.33 -1.94 -2.25
CA LEU A 13 -10.70 -2.48 -3.46
C LEU A 13 -9.93 -3.78 -3.17
N CYS A 14 -9.14 -3.81 -2.09
CA CYS A 14 -8.38 -5.01 -1.70
C CYS A 14 -9.31 -6.18 -1.34
N ARG A 15 -10.45 -5.95 -0.68
CA ARG A 15 -11.43 -7.00 -0.38
C ARG A 15 -12.03 -7.65 -1.63
N GLN A 16 -12.03 -6.91 -2.74
CA GLN A 16 -12.50 -7.39 -4.05
C GLN A 16 -11.37 -7.99 -4.90
N GLY A 17 -10.12 -8.00 -4.42
CA GLY A 17 -8.94 -8.43 -5.19
C GLY A 17 -8.57 -7.48 -6.33
N ARG A 18 -8.98 -6.20 -6.25
CA ARG A 18 -8.77 -5.19 -7.30
C ARG A 18 -7.51 -4.36 -7.03
N ASP A 19 -6.38 -5.04 -6.88
CA ASP A 19 -5.13 -4.42 -6.41
C ASP A 19 -4.56 -3.40 -7.41
N GLU A 20 -4.65 -3.68 -8.71
CA GLU A 20 -4.21 -2.74 -9.76
C GLU A 20 -5.01 -1.43 -9.74
N GLU A 21 -6.30 -1.49 -9.42
CA GLU A 21 -7.14 -0.29 -9.31
C GLU A 21 -6.84 0.49 -8.02
N ALA A 22 -6.38 -0.20 -6.99
CA ALA A 22 -5.95 0.43 -5.74
C ALA A 22 -4.66 1.24 -5.92
N ARG A 23 -3.83 0.93 -6.93
CA ARG A 23 -2.56 1.62 -7.20
C ARG A 23 -2.71 3.13 -7.38
N VAL A 24 -3.84 3.60 -7.92
CA VAL A 24 -4.12 5.04 -8.09
C VAL A 24 -4.20 5.82 -6.77
N LEU A 25 -4.37 5.13 -5.65
CA LEU A 25 -4.45 5.74 -4.32
C LEU A 25 -3.06 5.98 -3.70
N TYR A 26 -2.01 5.43 -4.28
CA TYR A 26 -0.64 5.57 -3.78
C TYR A 26 0.09 6.69 -4.52
N ALA A 27 0.96 7.38 -3.79
CA ALA A 27 1.95 8.26 -4.42
C ALA A 27 3.05 7.41 -5.11
N ASP A 28 3.69 7.97 -6.13
CA ASP A 28 4.77 7.29 -6.86
C ASP A 28 5.91 6.81 -5.94
N HIS A 29 6.14 7.54 -4.85
CA HIS A 29 7.18 7.28 -3.84
C HIS A 29 6.61 6.70 -2.53
N ALA A 30 5.43 6.08 -2.56
CA ALA A 30 4.86 5.43 -1.38
C ALA A 30 5.79 4.32 -0.86
N VAL A 31 5.93 4.20 0.45
CA VAL A 31 6.74 3.17 1.11
C VAL A 31 5.84 2.36 2.02
N SER A 32 5.82 1.03 1.83
CA SER A 32 5.24 0.11 2.81
C SER A 32 6.29 -0.18 3.87
N VAL A 33 5.94 -0.01 5.14
CA VAL A 33 6.86 -0.21 6.27
C VAL A 33 6.30 -1.30 7.16
N GLU A 34 7.04 -2.40 7.28
CA GLU A 34 6.64 -3.50 8.15
C GLU A 34 6.81 -3.10 9.63
N PRO A 35 5.83 -3.44 10.48
CA PRO A 35 5.89 -3.11 11.91
C PRO A 35 7.00 -3.90 12.62
N ILE A 36 7.37 -5.08 12.11
CA ILE A 36 8.41 -5.95 12.63
C ILE A 36 9.25 -6.46 11.46
N VAL A 37 10.57 -6.50 11.64
CA VAL A 37 11.50 -7.05 10.64
C VAL A 37 11.67 -8.55 10.86
N LEU A 38 11.41 -9.35 9.83
CA LEU A 38 11.66 -10.79 9.84
C LEU A 38 13.04 -11.10 9.24
N PRO A 39 13.72 -12.17 9.66
CA PRO A 39 15.00 -12.56 9.07
C PRO A 39 14.91 -12.72 7.55
N GLY A 40 15.79 -12.03 6.81
CA GLY A 40 15.84 -12.09 5.34
C GLY A 40 14.81 -11.22 4.62
N ILE A 41 14.04 -10.38 5.33
CA ILE A 41 13.10 -9.43 4.73
C ILE A 41 13.49 -8.01 5.11
N ASP A 42 13.56 -7.13 4.11
CA ASP A 42 13.78 -5.70 4.33
C ASP A 42 12.56 -5.06 5.01
N ARG A 43 12.81 -4.10 5.91
CA ARG A 43 11.74 -3.41 6.64
C ARG A 43 10.81 -2.61 5.71
N GLU A 44 11.32 -2.16 4.58
CA GLU A 44 10.65 -1.23 3.69
C GLU A 44 10.53 -1.82 2.29
N ALA A 45 9.33 -1.74 1.71
CA ALA A 45 9.11 -1.91 0.28
C ALA A 45 8.84 -0.55 -0.36
N LYS A 46 9.64 -0.16 -1.37
CA LYS A 46 9.71 1.22 -1.86
C LYS A 46 9.11 1.40 -3.24
N GLY A 47 7.95 2.04 -3.32
CA GLY A 47 7.36 2.51 -4.57
C GLY A 47 6.67 1.42 -5.39
N LEU A 48 5.85 1.86 -6.35
CA LEU A 48 5.08 0.97 -7.24
C LEU A 48 5.93 0.30 -8.33
N ALA A 49 7.17 0.76 -8.53
CA ALA A 49 8.09 0.32 -9.59
C ALA A 49 9.28 -0.53 -9.09
N ALA A 50 9.37 -0.78 -7.78
CA ALA A 50 10.45 -1.60 -7.20
C ALA A 50 10.20 -3.11 -7.32
#